data_AF-A0A380JFU0-F1
#
_entry.id   AF-A0A380JFU0-F1
#
_cell.length_a   1.000
_cell.length_b   1.000
_cell.length_c   1.000
_cell.angle_alpha   90.00
_cell.angle_beta   90.00
_cell.angle_gamma   90.00
#
_symmetry.space_group_name_H-M   'P 1'
#
loop_
_entity.id
_entity.type
_entity.pdbx_description
1 polymer ?
#
loop_
_entity_poly.entity_id
_entity_poly.type
_entity_poly.pdbx_seq_one_letter_code
_entity_poly.pdbx_strand_id
1 'polypeptide(L)'
;MSNFSESFIAANMGNFPPDTLPGIRQRLATLNDQQINRLYGLPLKDPTVALLLSIFLGAWGVDRFYLGQVGLGIGKLCVTIFTIGIGGFIWHIVDLFLIMGSAREENFRALNNALQTITYQAERTSDQAWY
;
A
#
# COMPACT_ATOMS: atom_id res chain seq x y z
N MET A 1 -16.94 -18.81 7.19
CA MET A 1 -15.85 -18.05 6.53
C MET A 1 -15.95 -16.52 6.79
N SER A 2 -16.83 -16.04 7.68
CA SER A 2 -17.01 -14.60 7.99
C SER A 2 -15.98 -13.98 8.94
N ASN A 3 -15.21 -14.77 9.68
CA ASN A 3 -14.34 -14.22 10.74
C ASN A 3 -13.03 -13.61 10.19
N PHE A 4 -12.51 -14.13 9.07
CA PHE A 4 -11.23 -13.66 8.54
C PHE A 4 -11.34 -12.27 7.92
N SER A 5 -12.34 -12.03 7.07
CA SER A 5 -12.53 -10.72 6.43
C SER A 5 -12.72 -9.61 7.48
N GLU A 6 -13.52 -9.86 8.52
CA GLU A 6 -13.72 -8.90 9.62
C GLU A 6 -12.42 -8.65 10.41
N SER A 7 -11.71 -9.71 10.79
CA SER A 7 -10.46 -9.57 11.56
C SER A 7 -9.35 -8.91 10.75
N PHE A 8 -9.21 -9.22 9.47
CA PHE A 8 -8.24 -8.59 8.57
C PHE A 8 -8.53 -7.10 8.38
N ILE A 9 -9.80 -6.75 8.15
CA ILE A 9 -10.22 -5.36 8.01
C ILE A 9 -10.01 -4.61 9.33
N ALA A 10 -10.37 -5.20 10.47
CA ALA A 10 -10.16 -4.57 11.78
C ALA A 10 -8.67 -4.31 12.05
N ALA A 11 -7.79 -5.27 11.73
CA ALA A 11 -6.35 -5.14 11.93
C ALA A 11 -5.69 -4.12 10.98
N ASN A 12 -6.25 -3.90 9.79
CA ASN A 12 -5.63 -3.09 8.74
C ASN A 12 -6.48 -1.89 8.29
N MET A 13 -7.51 -1.51 9.06
CA MET A 13 -8.45 -0.45 8.68
C MET A 13 -7.74 0.88 8.38
N GLY A 14 -6.71 1.22 9.16
CA GLY A 14 -5.91 2.43 8.96
C GLY A 14 -5.01 2.41 7.72
N ASN A 15 -4.71 1.22 7.21
CA ASN A 15 -3.77 0.97 6.12
C ASN A 15 -4.42 1.06 4.72
N PHE A 16 -5.74 1.18 4.63
CA PHE A 16 -6.48 1.22 3.35
C PHE A 16 -7.33 2.49 3.20
N PRO A 17 -7.65 2.91 1.97
CA PRO A 17 -8.60 3.98 1.72
C PRO A 17 -10.01 3.58 2.21
N PRO A 18 -10.72 4.42 2.99
CA PRO A 18 -12.01 4.07 3.59
C PRO A 18 -13.10 3.67 2.59
N ASP A 19 -13.09 4.29 1.42
CA ASP A 19 -13.99 4.07 0.29
C ASP A 19 -13.80 2.70 -0.36
N THR A 20 -12.62 2.11 -0.26
CA THR A 20 -12.31 0.78 -0.83
C THR A 20 -12.63 -0.38 0.12
N LEU A 21 -12.85 -0.11 1.42
CA LEU A 21 -13.07 -1.14 2.44
C LEU A 21 -14.25 -2.09 2.15
N PRO A 22 -15.43 -1.62 1.67
CA PRO A 22 -16.53 -2.52 1.33
C PRO A 22 -16.15 -3.51 0.21
N GLY A 23 -15.40 -3.03 -0.79
CA GLY A 23 -14.91 -3.86 -1.90
C GLY A 23 -13.89 -4.89 -1.44
N ILE A 24 -12.93 -4.48 -0.61
CA ILE A 24 -11.94 -5.40 -0.03
C ILE A 24 -12.64 -6.49 0.78
N ARG A 25 -13.60 -6.13 1.65
CA ARG A 25 -14.36 -7.09 2.46
C ARG A 25 -15.02 -8.17 1.61
N GLN A 26 -15.66 -7.78 0.51
CA GLN A 26 -16.31 -8.72 -0.40
C GLN A 26 -15.30 -9.68 -1.04
N ARG A 27 -14.15 -9.16 -1.50
CA ARG A 27 -13.11 -9.99 -2.13
C ARG A 27 -12.50 -10.96 -1.13
N LEU A 28 -12.21 -10.51 0.09
CA LEU A 28 -11.67 -11.35 1.16
C LEU A 28 -12.65 -12.45 1.59
N ALA A 29 -13.96 -12.18 1.57
CA ALA A 29 -14.99 -13.16 1.92
C ALA A 29 -15.06 -14.35 0.95
N THR A 30 -14.56 -14.17 -0.28
CA THR A 30 -14.54 -15.23 -1.31
C THR A 30 -13.30 -16.12 -1.28
N LEU A 31 -12.31 -15.82 -0.44
CA LEU A 31 -11.05 -16.55 -0.38
C LEU A 31 -11.15 -17.80 0.48
N ASN A 32 -10.44 -18.85 0.07
CA ASN A 32 -10.27 -20.09 0.84
C ASN A 32 -9.02 -20.04 1.75
N ASP A 33 -8.86 -21.02 2.65
CA ASP A 33 -7.81 -21.01 3.68
C ASP A 33 -6.37 -20.97 3.11
N GLN A 34 -6.14 -21.61 1.97
CA GLN A 34 -4.83 -21.61 1.28
C GLN A 34 -4.51 -20.23 0.70
N GLN A 35 -5.52 -19.54 0.17
CA GLN A 35 -5.41 -18.19 -0.37
C GLN A 35 -5.23 -17.16 0.75
N ILE A 36 -5.92 -17.35 1.88
CA ILE A 36 -5.80 -16.53 3.09
C ILE A 36 -4.36 -16.54 3.61
N ASN A 37 -3.69 -17.69 3.63
CA ASN A 37 -2.32 -17.78 4.13
C ASN A 37 -1.33 -16.94 3.32
N ARG A 38 -1.60 -16.72 2.03
CA ARG A 38 -0.79 -15.88 1.15
C ARG A 38 -0.97 -14.38 1.41
N LEU A 39 -2.11 -13.98 2.01
CA LEU A 39 -2.37 -12.59 2.35
C LEU A 39 -1.65 -12.13 3.62
N TYR A 40 -1.38 -13.04 4.57
CA TYR A 40 -0.61 -12.68 5.77
C TYR A 40 0.81 -12.22 5.47
N GLY A 41 1.38 -12.62 4.33
CA GLY A 41 2.71 -12.20 3.89
C GLY A 41 2.74 -10.86 3.15
N LEU A 42 1.61 -10.15 3.01
CA LEU A 42 1.59 -8.90 2.26
C LEU A 42 2.35 -7.79 2.99
N PRO A 43 3.32 -7.12 2.35
CA PRO A 43 4.03 -6.00 2.95
C PRO A 43 3.16 -4.74 2.92
N LEU A 44 2.17 -4.69 3.82
CA LEU A 44 1.38 -3.49 4.07
C LEU A 44 2.22 -2.49 4.85
N LYS A 45 2.32 -1.28 4.33
CA LYS A 45 3.06 -0.17 4.94
C LYS A 45 2.15 0.59 5.88
N ASP A 46 2.66 1.03 7.02
CA ASP A 46 1.85 1.82 7.95
C ASP A 46 1.84 3.30 7.50
N PRO A 47 0.67 3.89 7.21
CA PRO A 47 0.57 5.31 6.84
C PRO A 47 1.07 6.27 7.93
N THR A 48 0.97 5.87 9.19
CA THR A 48 1.50 6.61 10.33
C THR A 48 3.02 6.62 10.30
N VAL A 49 3.65 5.48 10.03
CA VAL A 49 5.10 5.40 9.86
C VAL A 49 5.55 6.24 8.66
N ALA A 50 4.81 6.20 7.55
CA ALA A 50 5.09 7.04 6.39
C ALA A 50 5.00 8.54 6.73
N LEU A 51 4.02 8.94 7.55
CA LEU A 51 3.88 10.31 8.05
C LEU A 51 5.05 10.70 8.97
N LEU A 52 5.44 9.84 9.91
CA LEU A 52 6.58 10.10 10.80
C LEU A 52 7.87 10.26 9.99
N LEU A 53 8.12 9.37 9.01
CA LEU A 53 9.24 9.51 8.10
C LEU A 53 9.17 10.81 7.30
N SER A 54 7.97 11.26 6.91
CA SER A 54 7.80 12.54 6.23
C SER A 54 8.17 13.69 7.16
N ILE A 55 7.71 13.71 8.41
CA ILE A 55 8.01 14.77 9.38
C ILE A 55 9.52 14.89 9.65
N PHE A 56 10.21 13.78 9.90
CA PHE A 56 11.63 13.82 10.28
C PHE A 56 12.59 13.84 9.08
N LEU A 57 12.22 13.21 7.97
CA LEU A 57 13.11 12.92 6.83
C LEU A 57 12.48 13.26 5.46
N GLY A 58 11.31 13.91 5.42
CA GLY A 58 10.56 14.20 4.20
C GLY A 58 11.22 15.24 3.29
N ALA A 59 12.05 16.13 3.86
CA ALA A 59 12.91 17.04 3.07
C ALA A 59 13.94 16.28 2.22
N TRP A 60 14.33 15.08 2.64
CA TRP A 60 15.25 14.18 1.92
C TRP A 60 14.49 13.15 1.07
N GLY A 61 13.15 13.16 1.07
CA GLY A 61 12.31 12.23 0.31
C GLY A 61 12.28 10.79 0.82
N VAL A 62 12.76 10.53 2.05
CA VAL A 62 12.81 9.19 2.66
C VAL A 62 11.42 8.56 2.80
N ASP A 63 10.41 9.39 3.06
CA ASP A 63 9.00 9.00 3.07
C ASP A 63 8.53 8.36 1.75
N ARG A 64 8.93 8.92 0.60
CA ARG A 64 8.60 8.38 -0.73
C ARG A 64 9.39 7.13 -1.05
N PHE A 65 10.64 7.04 -0.61
CA PHE A 65 11.43 5.81 -0.73
C PHE A 65 10.84 4.66 0.08
N TYR A 66 10.33 4.93 1.29
CA TYR A 66 9.63 3.93 2.11
C TYR A 66 8.39 3.35 1.42
N LEU A 67 7.65 4.19 0.69
CA LEU A 67 6.49 3.73 -0.09
C LEU A 67 6.86 2.99 -1.39
N GLY A 68 8.15 2.89 -1.73
CA GLY A 68 8.61 2.31 -2.99
C GLY A 68 8.51 3.28 -4.19
N GLN A 69 8.17 4.54 -3.95
CA GLN A 69 8.03 5.57 -4.97
C GLN A 69 9.38 6.25 -5.26
N VAL A 70 10.34 5.46 -5.74
CA VAL A 70 11.74 5.87 -5.94
C VAL A 70 11.85 7.11 -6.85
N GLY A 71 11.08 7.16 -7.93
CA GLY A 71 11.08 8.31 -8.85
C GLY A 71 10.66 9.62 -8.18
N LEU A 72 9.66 9.59 -7.30
CA LEU A 72 9.22 10.77 -6.55
C LEU A 72 10.23 11.17 -5.47
N GLY A 73 10.87 10.19 -4.82
CA GLY A 73 11.95 10.45 -3.86
C GLY A 73 13.15 11.15 -4.51
N ILE A 74 13.59 10.67 -5.68
CA ILE A 74 14.66 11.32 -6.46
C ILE A 74 14.22 12.71 -6.93
N GLY A 75 12.97 12.86 -7.38
CA GLY A 75 12.41 14.16 -7.76
C GLY A 75 12.49 15.19 -6.64
N LYS A 76 12.10 14.81 -5.41
CA LYS A 76 12.25 15.66 -4.22
C LYS A 76 13.70 16.03 -3.95
N LEU A 77 14.64 15.08 -4.02
CA LEU A 77 16.06 15.34 -3.80
C LEU A 77 16.61 16.34 -4.83
N CYS A 78 16.31 16.12 -6.11
CA CYS A 78 16.71 17.04 -7.18
C CYS A 78 16.14 18.44 -6.93
N VAL A 79 14.83 18.57 -6.70
CA VAL A 79 14.21 19.89 -6.43
C VAL A 79 14.85 20.54 -5.21
N THR A 80 15.08 19.79 -4.14
CA THR A 80 15.72 20.30 -2.92
C THR A 80 17.14 20.81 -3.20
N ILE A 81 17.95 20.09 -3.98
CA ILE A 81 19.32 20.50 -4.32
C ILE A 81 19.32 21.73 -5.25
N PHE A 82 18.52 21.71 -6.33
CA PHE A 82 18.48 22.78 -7.33
C PHE A 82 17.88 24.09 -6.80
N THR A 83 17.03 24.03 -5.77
CA THR A 83 16.38 25.20 -5.17
C THR A 83 17.02 25.63 -3.84
N ILE A 84 18.19 25.09 -3.49
CA ILE A 84 18.89 25.36 -2.22
C ILE A 84 17.93 25.16 -1.02
N GLY A 85 17.14 24.08 -1.07
CA GLY A 85 16.20 23.68 -0.03
C GLY A 85 14.81 24.31 -0.10
N ILE A 86 14.62 25.43 -0.79
CA ILE A 86 13.34 26.19 -0.76
C ILE A 86 12.20 25.42 -1.41
N GLY A 87 12.43 24.88 -2.61
CA GLY A 87 11.44 24.05 -3.32
C GLY A 87 11.19 22.71 -2.63
N GLY A 88 12.22 22.16 -1.98
CA GLY A 88 12.09 20.97 -1.14
C GLY A 88 11.17 21.20 0.06
N PHE A 89 11.25 22.37 0.70
CA PHE A 89 10.41 22.73 1.84
C PHE A 89 8.93 22.87 1.45
N ILE A 90 8.62 23.53 0.33
CA ILE A 90 7.24 23.66 -0.16
C ILE A 90 6.65 22.29 -0.48
N TRP A 91 7.41 21.45 -1.18
CA TRP A 91 6.98 20.08 -1.47
C TRP A 91 6.77 19.29 -0.18
N HIS A 92 7.70 19.38 0.78
CA HIS A 92 7.57 18.70 2.07
C HIS A 92 6.26 19.05 2.80
N ILE A 93 5.87 20.32 2.86
CA ILE A 93 4.61 20.76 3.48
C ILE A 93 3.40 20.13 2.78
N VAL A 94 3.39 20.14 1.45
CA VAL A 94 2.32 19.51 0.66
C VAL A 94 2.30 18.00 0.93
N ASP A 95 3.47 17.36 1.01
CA ASP A 95 3.60 15.92 1.18
C ASP A 95 3.07 15.43 2.52
N LEU A 96 3.18 16.21 3.59
CA LEU A 96 2.63 15.86 4.90
C LEU A 96 1.14 15.52 4.84
N PHE A 97 0.38 16.16 3.95
CA PHE A 97 -1.04 15.86 3.74
C PHE A 97 -1.28 14.72 2.76
N LEU A 98 -0.40 14.52 1.77
CA LEU A 98 -0.56 13.54 0.70
C LEU A 98 0.02 12.16 1.02
N ILE A 99 0.98 12.06 1.95
CA ILE A 99 1.75 10.83 2.18
C ILE A 99 0.89 9.71 2.76
N MET A 100 -0.04 10.02 3.67
CA MET A 100 -0.95 9.03 4.25
C MET A 100 -1.88 8.44 3.19
N GLY A 101 -2.42 9.27 2.30
CA GLY A 101 -3.23 8.82 1.18
C GLY A 101 -2.43 7.95 0.21
N SER A 102 -1.20 8.38 -0.10
CA SER A 102 -0.30 7.59 -0.95
C SER A 102 0.04 6.24 -0.33
N ALA A 103 0.31 6.18 0.97
CA ALA A 103 0.59 4.92 1.67
C ALA A 103 -0.58 3.94 1.59
N ARG A 104 -1.81 4.45 1.82
CA ARG A 104 -3.04 3.67 1.72
C ARG A 104 -3.28 3.16 0.30
N GLU A 105 -3.06 4.00 -0.70
CA GLU A 105 -3.20 3.62 -2.11
C GLU A 105 -2.20 2.53 -2.49
N GLU A 106 -0.92 2.65 -2.08
CA GLU A 106 0.09 1.62 -2.36
C GLU A 106 -0.25 0.27 -1.69
N ASN A 107 -0.82 0.30 -0.50
CA ASN A 107 -1.31 -0.91 0.17
C ASN A 107 -2.48 -1.54 -0.58
N PHE A 108 -3.44 -0.72 -1.02
CA PHE A 108 -4.58 -1.18 -1.81
C PHE A 108 -4.13 -1.80 -3.13
N ARG A 109 -3.19 -1.16 -3.84
CA ARG A 109 -2.57 -1.69 -5.06
C ARG A 109 -1.88 -3.03 -4.80
N ALA A 110 -1.08 -3.14 -3.74
CA ALA A 110 -0.39 -4.37 -3.38
C ALA A 110 -1.37 -5.52 -3.10
N LEU A 111 -2.44 -5.24 -2.36
CA LEU A 111 -3.51 -6.20 -2.09
C LEU A 111 -4.21 -6.64 -3.38
N ASN A 112 -4.57 -5.70 -4.25
CA ASN A 112 -5.24 -6.02 -5.51
C ASN A 112 -4.39 -6.90 -6.42
N ASN A 113 -3.09 -6.62 -6.52
CA ASN A 113 -2.15 -7.42 -7.29
C ASN A 113 -2.05 -8.86 -6.73
N ALA A 114 -2.01 -8.99 -5.40
CA ALA A 114 -1.97 -10.28 -4.74
C ALA A 114 -3.25 -11.08 -4.98
N LEU A 115 -4.41 -10.44 -4.86
CA LEU A 115 -5.71 -11.06 -5.14
C LEU A 115 -5.81 -11.52 -6.60
N GLN A 116 -5.38 -10.70 -7.56
CA GLN A 116 -5.34 -11.07 -8.98
C GLN A 116 -4.44 -12.28 -9.23
N THR A 117 -3.26 -12.30 -8.61
CA THR A 117 -2.32 -13.43 -8.72
C THR A 117 -2.94 -14.71 -8.16
N ILE A 118 -3.66 -14.60 -7.05
CA ILE A 118 -4.37 -15.72 -6.44
C ILE A 118 -5.49 -16.25 -7.33
N THR A 119 -6.32 -15.37 -7.89
CA THR A 119 -7.41 -15.76 -8.81
C THR A 119 -6.85 -16.44 -10.06
N TYR A 120 -5.81 -15.87 -10.66
CA TYR A 120 -5.15 -16.45 -11.84
C TYR A 120 -4.59 -17.85 -11.57
N GLN A 121 -3.99 -18.07 -10.40
CA GLN A 121 -3.49 -19.39 -10.04
C GLN A 121 -4.59 -20.41 -9.79
N ALA A 122 -5.75 -19.98 -9.27
CA ALA A 122 -6.89 -20.87 -9.08
C ALA A 122 -7.40 -21.42 -10.42
N GLU A 123 -7.52 -20.57 -11.44
CA GLU A 123 -7.93 -20.95 -12.80
C GLU A 123 -6.92 -21.91 -13.46
N ARG A 124 -5.61 -21.61 -13.37
CA ARG A 124 -4.59 -22.47 -13.95
C ARG A 124 -4.57 -23.87 -13.33
N THR A 125 -4.85 -23.97 -12.03
CA THR A 125 -4.83 -25.26 -11.34
C THR A 125 -6.05 -26.12 -11.71
N SER A 126 -7.21 -25.51 -11.97
CA SER A 126 -8.36 -26.24 -12.49
C SER A 126 -8.12 -26.76 -13.92
N ASP A 127 -7.48 -25.98 -14.79
CA ASP A 127 -7.22 -26.41 -16.17
C ASP A 127 -6.25 -27.60 -16.25
N GLN A 128 -5.29 -27.69 -15.33
CA GLN A 128 -4.35 -28.82 -15.24
C GLN A 128 -4.96 -30.08 -14.61
N ALA A 129 -6.09 -29.95 -13.89
CA ALA A 129 -6.75 -31.10 -13.23
C ALA A 129 -7.60 -31.94 -14.21
N TRP A 130 -7.82 -31.45 -15.42
CA TRP A 130 -8.59 -32.12 -16.47
C TRP A 130 -7.71 -32.77 -17.57
N TYR A 131 -6.38 -32.82 -17.37
CA TYR A 131 -5.42 -33.57 -18.19
C TYR A 131 -4.80 -34.71 -17.38
#